data_AF-A4GHZ0-F1
#
_entry.id   AF-A4GHZ0-F1
#
_cell.length_a   1.000
_cell.length_b   1.000
_cell.length_c   1.000
_cell.angle_alpha   90.00
_cell.angle_beta   90.00
_cell.angle_gamma   90.00
#
_symmetry.space_group_name_H-M   'P 1'
#
loop_
_entity.id
_entity.type
_entity.pdbx_description
1 polymer ?
#
loop_
_entity_poly.entity_id
_entity_poly.type
_entity_poly.pdbx_seq_one_letter_code
_entity_poly.pdbx_strand_id
1 'polypeptide(L)' 'MFIYGVTKDKDNEKSYLVGSTIEEIDSYCEENSLEIVGRPEYVEPAMVAHHFIWVGKDKRPPILEISRPYKY' A
#
# COMPACT_ATOMS: atom_id res chain seq x y z
N MET A 1 4.01 -2.95 13.57
CA MET A 1 3.60 -4.05 12.66
C MET A 1 3.06 -3.37 11.43
N PHE A 2 3.56 -3.66 10.23
CA PHE A 2 2.97 -3.09 9.01
C PHE A 2 1.71 -3.85 8.66
N ILE A 3 0.69 -3.13 8.22
CA ILE A 3 -0.57 -3.72 7.77
C ILE A 3 -0.67 -3.49 6.27
N TYR A 4 -1.06 -4.54 5.56
CA TYR A 4 -1.18 -4.54 4.12
C TYR A 4 -2.65 -4.64 3.73
N GLY A 5 -3.06 -3.80 2.80
CA GLY A 5 -4.37 -3.84 2.16
C GLY A 5 -4.20 -3.89 0.66
N VAL A 6 -4.83 -4.85 0.00
CA VAL A 6 -4.93 -4.85 -1.45
C VAL A 6 -6.26 -4.23 -1.80
N THR A 7 -6.21 -3.13 -2.54
CA THR A 7 -7.38 -2.47 -3.07
C THR A 7 -7.41 -2.54 -4.58
N LYS A 8 -8.58 -2.26 -5.12
CA LYS A 8 -8.84 -2.24 -6.55
C LYS A 8 -9.69 -1.03 -6.86
N ASP A 9 -9.27 -0.28 -7.86
CA ASP A 9 -10.04 0.83 -8.38
C ASP A 9 -11.09 0.35 -9.41
N LYS A 10 -12.03 1.23 -9.79
CA LYS A 10 -13.02 0.98 -10.84
C LYS A 10 -12.38 0.59 -12.18
N ASP A 11 -11.17 1.06 -12.45
CA ASP A 11 -10.38 0.70 -13.64
C ASP A 11 -9.72 -0.69 -13.56
N ASN A 12 -10.04 -1.49 -12.54
CA ASN A 12 -9.45 -2.80 -12.28
C ASN A 12 -7.98 -2.79 -11.84
N GLU A 13 -7.39 -1.61 -11.66
CA GLU A 13 -6.01 -1.45 -11.20
C GLU A 13 -5.90 -1.86 -9.73
N LYS A 14 -5.05 -2.84 -9.46
CA LYS A 14 -4.78 -3.32 -8.10
C LYS A 14 -3.72 -2.42 -7.47
N SER A 15 -4.09 -1.78 -6.38
CA SER A 15 -3.22 -0.94 -5.58
C SER A 15 -2.89 -1.63 -4.26
N TYR A 16 -1.62 -1.63 -3.88
CA TYR A 16 -1.19 -2.18 -2.60
C TYR A 16 -1.04 -1.03 -1.60
N LEU A 17 -1.91 -0.97 -0.60
CA LEU A 17 -1.84 0.00 0.48
C LEU A 17 -1.02 -0.58 1.64
N VAL A 18 -0.15 0.24 2.20
CA VAL A 18 0.61 -0.09 3.41
C VAL A 18 0.37 0.99 4.45
N GLY A 19 -0.08 0.59 5.62
CA GLY A 19 -0.36 1.48 6.74
C GLY A 19 0.21 0.96 8.06
N SER A 20 0.14 1.81 9.07
CA SER A 20 0.43 1.43 10.46
C SER A 20 -0.79 0.78 11.11
N THR A 21 -1.99 1.19 10.71
CA THR A 21 -3.27 0.71 11.28
C THR A 21 -4.27 0.36 10.17
N ILE A 22 -5.19 -0.57 10.44
CA ILE A 22 -6.27 -0.95 9.51
C ILE A 22 -7.17 0.26 9.22
N GLU A 23 -7.43 1.08 10.23
CA GLU A 23 -8.29 2.27 10.12
C GLU A 23 -7.77 3.30 9.11
N GLU A 24 -6.44 3.42 8.97
CA GLU A 24 -5.84 4.31 7.98
C GLU A 24 -6.06 3.78 6.55
N ILE A 25 -5.95 2.47 6.37
CA ILE A 25 -6.23 1.82 5.09
C ILE A 25 -7.71 1.99 4.74
N ASP A 26 -8.61 1.72 5.68
CA ASP A 26 -10.05 1.85 5.49
C ASP A 26 -10.46 3.29 5.15
N SER A 27 -9.93 4.26 5.90
CA SER A 27 -10.19 5.70 5.66
C SER A 27 -9.66 6.14 4.29
N TYR A 28 -8.49 5.66 3.88
CA TYR A 28 -7.94 5.95 2.56
C TYR A 28 -8.76 5.32 1.44
N CYS A 29 -9.27 4.10 1.65
CA CYS A 29 -10.16 3.44 0.71
C CYS A 29 -11.46 4.20 0.53
N GLU A 30 -12.07 4.64 1.63
CA GLU A 30 -13.33 5.38 1.62
C GLU A 30 -13.18 6.74 0.91
N GLU A 31 -12.10 7.48 1.21
CA GLU A 31 -11.81 8.78 0.59
C GLU A 31 -11.54 8.68 -0.92
N ASN A 32 -10.88 7.59 -1.36
CA ASN A 32 -10.55 7.37 -2.78
C ASN A 32 -11.54 6.45 -3.51
N SER A 33 -12.63 6.03 -2.86
CA SER A 33 -13.61 5.07 -3.43
C SER A 33 -12.97 3.77 -3.96
N LEU A 34 -11.99 3.24 -3.24
CA LEU A 34 -11.27 2.01 -3.58
C LEU A 34 -11.97 0.79 -2.96
N GLU A 35 -12.08 -0.31 -3.71
CA GLU A 35 -12.61 -1.58 -3.18
C GLU A 35 -11.50 -2.42 -2.55
N ILE A 36 -11.66 -2.86 -1.31
CA ILE A 36 -10.70 -3.76 -0.66
C ILE A 36 -10.91 -5.18 -1.19
N VAL A 37 -9.91 -5.70 -1.91
CA VAL A 37 -9.93 -7.06 -2.47
C VAL A 37 -9.47 -8.08 -1.45
N GLY A 38 -8.54 -7.71 -0.58
CA GLY A 38 -8.01 -8.62 0.45
C GLY A 38 -6.98 -7.97 1.35
N ARG A 39 -6.75 -8.60 2.50
CA ARG A 39 -5.79 -8.14 3.51
C ARG A 39 -4.76 -9.25 3.74
N PRO A 40 -3.67 -9.29 2.96
CA PRO A 40 -2.63 -10.29 3.16
C PRO A 40 -1.89 -10.03 4.47
N GLU A 41 -1.69 -11.08 5.28
CA GLU A 41 -0.88 -11.00 6.52
C GLU A 41 0.61 -10.80 6.22
N TYR A 42 1.05 -11.21 5.03
CA TYR A 42 2.42 -11.07 4.56
C TYR A 42 2.43 -10.77 3.06
N VAL A 43 3.20 -9.76 2.66
CA VAL A 43 3.44 -9.44 1.25
C VAL A 43 4.94 -9.41 1.04
N GLU A 44 5.41 -10.01 -0.05
CA GLU A 44 6.83 -10.01 -0.35
C GLU A 44 7.36 -8.57 -0.47
N PRO A 45 8.49 -8.25 0.17
CA PRO A 45 9.03 -6.89 0.19
C PRO A 45 9.33 -6.36 -1.22
N ALA A 46 9.66 -7.23 -2.18
CA ALA A 46 9.82 -6.86 -3.59
C ALA A 46 8.50 -6.41 -4.24
N MET A 47 7.39 -7.09 -3.93
CA MET A 47 6.07 -6.76 -4.45
C MET A 47 5.56 -5.46 -3.83
N VAL A 48 5.82 -5.26 -2.53
CA VAL A 48 5.54 -3.98 -1.87
C VAL A 48 6.35 -2.90 -2.56
N ALA A 49 7.68 -2.97 -2.54
CA ALA A 49 8.60 -1.96 -3.06
C ALA A 49 8.17 -1.33 -4.41
N HIS A 50 7.80 -2.14 -5.41
CA HIS A 50 7.49 -1.64 -6.75
C HIS A 50 6.09 -1.08 -6.96
N HIS A 51 5.07 -1.52 -6.21
CA HIS A 51 3.65 -1.23 -6.52
C HIS A 51 2.82 -0.74 -5.32
N PHE A 52 3.45 -0.30 -4.23
CA PHE A 52 2.73 0.12 -3.03
C PHE A 52 2.57 1.64 -2.85
N ILE A 53 1.47 1.99 -2.20
CA ILE A 53 1.09 3.31 -1.73
C ILE A 53 1.14 3.28 -0.21
N TRP A 54 1.94 4.17 0.37
CA TRP A 54 1.99 4.36 1.81
C TRP A 54 0.85 5.28 2.25
N VAL A 55 -0.01 4.79 3.14
CA VAL A 55 -1.19 5.52 3.66
C VAL A 55 -1.04 5.87 5.14
N GLY A 56 0.07 5.48 5.78
CA GLY A 56 0.34 5.84 7.16
C GLY A 56 0.61 7.34 7.33
N LYS A 57 0.12 7.93 8.41
CA LYS A 57 0.40 9.34 8.78
C LYS A 57 1.89 9.63 9.01
N ASP A 58 2.65 8.64 9.43
CA ASP A 58 4.08 8.75 9.66
C ASP A 58 4.89 8.74 8.36
N LYS A 59 6.15 9.20 8.44
CA LYS A 59 7.06 9.15 7.29
C LYS A 59 7.10 7.75 6.70
N ARG A 60 6.86 7.66 5.38
CA ARG A 60 7.08 6.45 4.58
C ARG A 60 8.45 5.87 4.97
N PRO A 61 8.51 4.62 5.45
CA PRO A 61 9.75 4.07 5.96
C PRO A 61 10.82 4.03 4.84
N PRO A 62 12.10 4.27 5.16
CA PRO A 62 13.16 4.34 4.14
C PRO A 62 13.40 3.00 3.43
N ILE A 63 13.04 1.87 4.05
CA ILE A 63 13.01 0.53 3.40
C ILE A 63 12.15 0.53 2.13
N LEU A 64 11.14 1.38 2.12
CA LEU A 64 10.12 1.55 1.10
C LEU A 64 10.47 2.71 0.12
N GLU A 65 11.57 3.43 0.37
CA GLU A 65 12.18 4.42 -0.54
C GLU A 65 13.27 3.80 -1.45
N ILE A 66 13.82 2.64 -1.11
CA ILE A 66 14.89 1.97 -1.88
C ILE A 66 14.39 1.46 -3.24
N SER A 67 13.07 1.49 -3.50
CA SER A 67 12.47 0.95 -4.72
C SER A 67 12.46 1.86 -5.95
N ARG A 68 13.28 2.89 -5.99
CA ARG A 68 13.56 3.56 -7.27
C ARG A 68 14.76 2.85 -7.90
N PRO A 69 14.59 2.08 -8.99
CA PRO A 69 15.75 1.71 -9.78
C PRO A 69 16.45 3.00 -10.18
N TYR A 70 17.74 3.10 -9.83
CA TYR A 70 18.61 4.18 -10.23
C TYR A 70 18.51 4.29 -11.75
N LYS A 71 17.93 5.39 -12.26
CA LYS A 71 17.97 5.69 -13.70
C LYS A 71 19.44 5.88 -14.06
N TYR A 72 20.02 4.86 -14.69
CA TYR A 72 21.32 4.93 -15.34
C TYR A 72 21.21 5.77 -16.61
#